data_AF-A0A1M5WV34-F1
#
_entry.id   AF-A0A1M5WV34-F1
#
_cell.length_a   1.000
_cell.length_b   1.000
_cell.length_c   1.000
_cell.angle_alpha   90.00
_cell.angle_beta   90.00
_cell.angle_gamma   90.00
#
_symmetry.space_group_name_H-M   'P 1'
#
loop_
_entity.id
_entity.type
_entity.pdbx_description
1 polymer ?
#
loop_
_entity_poly.entity_id
_entity_poly.type
_entity_poly.pdbx_seq_one_letter_code
_entity_poly.pdbx_strand_id
1 'polypeptide(L)' 'MNQNQLTTNLAEADQSVKNFIADLLVELNNQLKQQSEPCIHVEYFGVLMEIKLLAFGEQQITPCQKAL' A
#
# COMPACT_ATOMS: atom_id res chain seq x y z
N MET A 1 -6.94 17.01 5.27
CA MET A 1 -6.68 16.13 6.42
C MET A 1 -5.18 16.08 6.66
N ASN A 2 -4.73 16.26 7.89
CA ASN A 2 -3.31 16.45 8.22
C ASN A 2 -2.64 15.08 8.39
N GLN A 3 -1.50 14.82 7.74
CA GLN A 3 -0.85 13.49 7.72
C GLN A 3 -0.54 12.96 9.13
N ASN A 4 -0.29 13.86 10.10
CA ASN A 4 -0.06 13.52 11.50
C ASN A 4 -1.25 12.85 12.20
N GLN A 5 -2.48 13.03 11.69
CA GLN A 5 -3.68 12.38 12.23
C GLN A 5 -3.81 10.92 11.75
N LEU A 6 -3.29 10.59 10.55
CA LEU A 6 -3.37 9.23 10.01
C LEU A 6 -2.39 8.28 10.70
N THR A 7 -1.21 8.75 11.07
CA THR A 7 -0.21 7.95 11.81
C THR A 7 -0.64 7.66 13.24
N THR A 8 -1.32 8.59 13.91
CA THR A 8 -1.91 8.37 15.25
C THR A 8 -3.05 7.35 15.19
N ASN A 9 -3.93 7.45 14.20
CA ASN A 9 -5.07 6.54 14.07
C ASN A 9 -4.66 5.08 13.83
N LEU A 10 -3.58 4.80 13.08
CA LEU A 10 -3.16 3.42 12.84
C LEU A 10 -2.49 2.78 14.08
N ALA A 11 -1.75 3.57 14.86
CA ALA A 11 -1.15 3.10 16.11
C ALA A 11 -2.22 2.71 17.15
N GLU A 12 -3.38 3.38 17.13
CA GLU A 12 -4.52 3.12 18.01
C GLU A 12 -5.55 2.15 17.41
N ALA A 13 -5.41 1.76 16.14
CA ALA A 13 -6.33 0.84 15.47
C ALA A 13 -6.31 -0.58 16.07
N ASP A 14 -7.39 -1.32 15.80
CA ASP A 14 -7.51 -2.73 16.15
C ASP A 14 -6.38 -3.57 15.56
N GLN A 15 -6.01 -4.65 16.27
CA GLN A 15 -4.91 -5.53 15.84
C GLN A 15 -5.18 -6.16 14.46
N SER A 16 -6.45 -6.43 14.13
CA SER A 16 -6.85 -6.93 12.80
C SER A 16 -6.48 -5.96 11.68
N VAL A 17 -6.69 -4.66 11.88
CA VAL A 17 -6.32 -3.61 10.93
C VAL A 17 -4.80 -3.50 10.81
N LYS A 18 -4.09 -3.53 11.94
CA LYS A 18 -2.62 -3.51 11.96
C LYS A 18 -2.03 -4.69 11.21
N ASN A 19 -2.57 -5.90 11.42
CA ASN A 19 -2.15 -7.10 10.71
C ASN A 19 -2.40 -6.97 9.21
N PHE A 20 -3.59 -6.51 8.81
CA PHE A 20 -3.91 -6.28 7.40
C PHE A 20 -2.93 -5.30 6.73
N ILE A 21 -2.61 -4.19 7.39
CA ILE A 21 -1.63 -3.23 6.87
C ILE A 21 -0.22 -3.85 6.78
N ALA A 22 0.19 -4.66 7.77
CA ALA A 22 1.47 -5.35 7.73
C ALA A 22 1.55 -6.31 6.54
N ASP A 23 0.51 -7.13 6.31
CA ASP A 23 0.44 -8.06 5.19
C ASP A 23 0.45 -7.33 3.85
N LEU A 24 -0.27 -6.21 3.75
CA LEU A 24 -0.31 -5.37 2.55
C LEU A 24 1.08 -4.78 2.22
N LEU A 25 1.80 -4.28 3.22
CA LEU A 25 3.16 -3.76 3.03
C LEU A 25 4.15 -4.86 2.63
N VAL A 26 4.01 -6.06 3.19
CA VAL A 26 4.84 -7.21 2.80
C VAL A 26 4.62 -7.57 1.33
N GLU A 27 3.37 -7.66 0.89
CA GLU A 27 3.04 -7.99 -0.49
C GLU A 27 3.54 -6.93 -1.48
N LEU A 28 3.28 -5.65 -1.21
CA LEU A 28 3.78 -4.55 -2.05
C LEU A 28 5.32 -4.55 -2.14
N ASN A 29 6.01 -4.84 -1.04
CA ASN A 29 7.47 -4.95 -1.03
C ASN A 29 7.97 -6.16 -1.83
N ASN A 30 7.24 -7.28 -1.83
CA ASN A 30 7.58 -8.44 -2.66
C ASN A 30 7.44 -8.11 -4.15
N GLN A 31 6.36 -7.41 -4.54
CA GLN A 31 6.16 -6.95 -5.92
C GLN A 31 7.25 -5.97 -6.35
N LEU A 32 7.67 -5.07 -5.46
CA LEU A 32 8.77 -4.15 -5.71
C LEU A 32 10.09 -4.89 -5.97
N LYS A 33 10.42 -5.89 -5.16
CA LYS A 33 11.62 -6.73 -5.35
C LYS A 33 11.60 -7.51 -6.66
N GLN A 34 10.41 -7.85 -7.16
CA GLN A 34 10.22 -8.54 -8.44
C GLN A 34 10.23 -7.58 -9.64
N GLN A 35 10.52 -6.28 -9.45
CA GLN A 35 10.48 -5.23 -10.47
C GLN A 35 9.09 -5.08 -11.13
N SER A 36 8.05 -5.57 -10.46
CA SER A 36 6.65 -5.34 -10.86
C SER A 36 6.14 -4.05 -10.23
N GLU A 37 5.15 -3.42 -10.87
CA GLU A 37 4.45 -2.27 -10.29
C GLU A 37 3.76 -2.71 -8.98
N PRO A 38 4.14 -2.16 -7.81
CA PRO A 38 3.60 -2.58 -6.53
C PRO A 38 2.17 -2.05 -6.36
N CYS A 39 1.20 -2.87 -6.76
CA CYS A 39 -0.21 -2.55 -6.83
C CYS A 39 -1.07 -3.76 -6.45
N ILE A 40 -1.99 -3.56 -5.51
CA ILE A 40 -2.92 -4.60 -5.04
C ILE A 40 -4.35 -4.12 -5.27
N HIS A 41 -5.20 -5.06 -5.71
CA HIS A 41 -6.63 -4.85 -5.80
C HIS A 41 -7.31 -5.56 -4.63
N VAL A 42 -8.11 -4.82 -3.86
CA VAL A 42 -8.89 -5.34 -2.75
C VAL A 42 -10.36 -5.21 -3.09
N GLU A 43 -11.08 -6.32 -3.08
CA GLU A 43 -12.53 -6.33 -3.23
C GLU A 43 -13.20 -6.48 -1.87
N TYR A 44 -14.10 -5.56 -1.54
CA TYR A 44 -14.84 -5.60 -0.29
C TYR A 44 -16.24 -5.01 -0.45
N PHE A 45 -17.28 -5.78 -0.10
CA PHE A 45 -18.70 -5.40 -0.29
C PHE A 45 -19.03 -4.90 -1.72
N GLY A 46 -18.44 -5.51 -2.75
CA GLY A 46 -18.62 -5.10 -4.14
C GLY A 46 -17.92 -3.80 -4.53
N VAL A 47 -17.12 -3.22 -3.62
CA VAL A 47 -16.20 -2.12 -3.91
C VAL A 47 -14.86 -2.71 -4.31
N LEU A 48 -14.37 -2.31 -5.48
CA LEU A 48 -13.00 -2.58 -5.91
C LEU A 48 -12.12 -1.39 -5.52
N MET A 49 -11.16 -1.62 -4.62
CA MET A 49 -10.16 -0.64 -4.20
C MET A 49 -8.81 -1.00 -4.80
N GLU A 50 -8.12 -0.01 -5.37
CA GLU A 50 -6.74 -0.13 -5.83
C GLU A 50 -5.81 0.53 -4.80
N ILE A 51 -4.77 -0.18 -4.36
CA ILE A 51 -3.77 0.29 -3.42
C ILE A 51 -2.40 0.20 -4.07
N LYS A 52 -1.76 1.36 -4.27
CA LYS A 52 -0.46 1.50 -4.92
C LYS A 52 0.59 1.97 -3.92
N LEU A 53 1.77 1.35 -3.95
CA LEU A 53 2.93 1.84 -3.20
C LEU A 53 3.56 3.00 -3.98
N LEU A 54 3.48 4.21 -3.42
CA LEU A 54 4.01 5.42 -4.06
C LEU A 54 5.50 5.64 -3.77
N ALA A 55 5.94 5.29 -2.57
CA ALA A 55 7.32 5.41 -2.13
C ALA A 55 7.61 4.41 -1.00
N PHE A 56 8.87 4.00 -0.90
CA PHE A 56 9.37 3.19 0.20
C PHE A 56 10.66 3.82 0.76
N GLY A 57 10.60 4.37 1.97
CA GLY A 57 11.68 5.20 2.50
C GLY A 57 11.89 6.44 1.64
N GLU A 58 13.12 6.65 1.16
CA GLU A 58 13.48 7.75 0.25
C GLU A 58 13.34 7.36 -1.24
N GLN A 59 13.04 6.09 -1.54
CA GLN A 59 12.86 5.64 -2.92
C GLN A 59 11.45 5.94 -3.40
N GLN A 60 11.35 6.80 -4.40
CA GLN A 60 10.11 7.00 -5.15
C GLN A 60 9.88 5.80 -6.08
N ILE A 61 8.69 5.22 -6.01
CA ILE A 61 8.27 4.19 -6.98
C ILE A 61 7.86 4.93 -8.25
N THR A 62 8.67 4.82 -9.30
CA THR A 62 8.28 5.30 -10.62
C THR A 62 7.24 4.34 -11.19
N PRO A 63 6.08 4.81 -11.67
CA PRO A 63 5.14 3.96 -12.39
C PRO A 63 5.87 3.34 -13.58
N CYS A 64 5.71 2.03 -13.81
CA CYS A 64 6.11 1.43 -15.08
C CYS A 64 5.36 2.18 -16.19
N GLN A 65 6.07 3.04 -16.94
CA GLN A 65 5.49 3.70 -18.10
C GLN A 65 4.97 2.58 -19.01
N LYS A 66 3.65 2.53 -19.22
CA LYS A 66 3.06 1.64 -20.23
C LYS A 66 3.84 1.88 -21.52
N ALA A 67 4.55 0.85 -21.98
CA ALA A 67 5.13 0.88 -23.31
C ALA A 67 3.99 1.17 -24.29
N LEU A 68 4.09 2.32 -24.96
CA LEU A 68 3.21 2.74 -26.05
C LEU A 68 3.26 1.74 -27.20
#